data_AF-A0AAW0BIV8-F1
#
_entry.id   AF-A0AAW0BIV8-F1
#
_cell.length_a   1.000
_cell.length_b   1.000
_cell.length_c   1.000
_cell.angle_alpha   90.00
_cell.angle_beta   90.00
_cell.angle_gamma   90.00
#
_symmetry.space_group_name_H-M   'P 1'
#
loop_
_entity.id
_entity.type
_entity.pdbx_description
1 polymer ?
#
loop_
_entity_poly.entity_id
_entity_poly.type
_entity_poly.pdbx_seq_one_letter_code
_entity_poly.pdbx_strand_id
1 'polypeptide(L)'
;MIDLVPDILSEILSRLPREINQKFTFAQVSHYWREVALQDHLFWSSFTGGPSKQECYRVPMLLERCGNAPLHVELHLNSGHIVDWHAHALKALFPYATRIETLALRFWVYSTYSLPDSTTGPLLNSGLEFPALRTLRLEGPTWGRRPFLLFSAPGLRTLDVERYGND
;
A
#
# COMPACT_ATOMS: atom_id res chain seq x y z
N MET A 1 -7.99 -35.13 4.50
CA MET A 1 -7.71 -33.69 4.66
C MET A 1 -6.24 -33.60 5.04
N ILE A 2 -5.41 -32.95 4.23
CA ILE A 2 -3.97 -32.82 4.51
C ILE A 2 -3.81 -31.58 5.35
N ASP A 3 -3.58 -31.76 6.65
CA ASP A 3 -3.27 -30.65 7.56
C ASP A 3 -1.79 -30.32 7.38
N LEU A 4 -1.52 -29.25 6.62
CA LEU A 4 -0.18 -28.67 6.53
C LEU A 4 0.22 -28.13 7.92
N VAL A 5 1.46 -28.36 8.33
CA VAL A 5 2.01 -27.77 9.57
C VAL A 5 1.93 -26.24 9.46
N PRO A 6 1.59 -25.50 10.54
CA PRO A 6 1.43 -24.04 10.49
C PRO A 6 2.61 -23.30 9.84
N ASP A 7 3.84 -23.75 10.13
CA ASP A 7 5.07 -23.14 9.59
C ASP A 7 5.15 -23.23 8.07
N ILE A 8 4.76 -24.37 7.49
CA ILE A 8 4.72 -24.57 6.03
C ILE A 8 3.65 -23.66 5.43
N LEU A 9 2.52 -23.53 6.11
CA LEU A 9 1.45 -22.66 5.64
C LEU A 9 1.88 -21.18 5.68
N SER A 10 2.52 -20.72 6.75
CA SER A 10 3.11 -19.37 6.82
C SER A 10 4.16 -19.14 5.73
N GLU A 11 5.01 -20.14 5.44
CA GLU A 11 5.96 -20.04 4.33
C GLU A 11 5.24 -19.90 2.98
N ILE A 12 4.16 -20.66 2.74
CA ILE A 12 3.33 -20.50 1.55
C ILE A 12 2.74 -19.09 1.51
N LEU A 13 2.13 -18.63 2.61
CA LEU A 13 1.51 -17.30 2.73
C LEU A 13 2.50 -16.18 2.39
N SER A 14 3.77 -16.31 2.80
CA SER A 14 4.84 -15.34 2.50
C SER A 14 5.18 -15.22 1.01
N ARG A 15 4.91 -16.27 0.23
CA ARG A 15 5.15 -16.33 -1.23
C ARG A 15 3.92 -15.96 -2.05
N LEU A 16 2.77 -15.76 -1.40
CA LEU A 16 1.53 -15.43 -2.10
C LEU A 16 1.56 -13.99 -2.66
N PRO A 17 0.72 -13.72 -3.67
CA PRO A 17 0.60 -12.37 -4.22
C PRO A 17 0.18 -11.35 -3.15
N ARG A 18 0.65 -10.11 -3.33
CA ARG A 18 0.44 -9.01 -2.40
C ARG A 18 -0.94 -8.38 -2.50
N GLU A 19 -1.68 -8.67 -3.56
CA GLU A 19 -3.00 -8.10 -3.84
C GLU A 19 -3.97 -8.34 -2.68
N ILE A 20 -4.60 -7.26 -2.19
CA ILE A 20 -5.52 -7.29 -1.05
C ILE A 20 -6.59 -8.38 -1.24
N ASN A 21 -7.25 -8.39 -2.39
CA ASN A 21 -8.36 -9.32 -2.65
C ASN A 21 -7.92 -10.78 -2.57
N GLN A 22 -6.75 -11.11 -3.14
CA GLN A 22 -6.23 -12.47 -3.11
C GLN A 22 -5.93 -12.90 -1.66
N LYS A 23 -5.33 -12.03 -0.84
CA LYS A 23 -5.07 -12.35 0.57
C LYS A 23 -6.34 -12.71 1.33
N PHE A 24 -7.42 -11.94 1.13
CA PHE A 24 -8.72 -12.26 1.72
C PHE A 24 -9.29 -13.58 1.21
N THR A 25 -9.15 -13.88 -0.08
CA THR A 25 -9.56 -15.17 -0.66
C THR A 25 -8.78 -16.34 -0.04
N PHE A 26 -7.46 -16.21 0.12
CA PHE A 26 -6.63 -17.24 0.73
C PHE A 26 -6.99 -17.51 2.19
N ALA A 27 -7.25 -16.46 2.97
CA ALA A 27 -7.74 -16.59 4.35
C ALA A 27 -9.17 -17.19 4.44
N GLN A 28 -9.82 -17.49 3.32
CA GLN A 28 -11.16 -18.11 3.28
C GLN A 28 -11.17 -19.54 2.71
N VAL A 29 -10.01 -20.11 2.33
CA VAL A 29 -9.92 -21.46 1.74
C VAL A 29 -10.46 -22.54 2.69
N SER A 30 -10.10 -22.47 3.97
CA SER A 30 -10.64 -23.34 5.02
C SER A 30 -10.60 -22.64 6.37
N HIS A 31 -11.25 -23.21 7.39
CA HIS A 31 -11.17 -22.70 8.77
C HIS A 31 -9.72 -22.63 9.24
N TYR A 32 -8.97 -23.70 9.01
CA TYR A 32 -7.56 -23.79 9.39
C TYR A 32 -6.69 -22.71 8.72
N TRP A 33 -6.87 -22.50 7.40
CA TRP A 33 -6.16 -21.44 6.67
C TRP A 33 -6.48 -20.05 7.20
N ARG A 34 -7.75 -19.82 7.57
CA ARG A 34 -8.18 -18.56 8.17
C ARG A 34 -7.46 -18.30 9.49
N GLU A 35 -7.43 -19.29 10.37
CA GLU A 35 -6.80 -19.15 11.69
C GLU A 35 -5.31 -18.86 11.58
N VAL A 36 -4.58 -19.62 10.76
CA VAL A 36 -3.15 -19.41 10.54
C VAL A 36 -2.90 -18.03 9.91
N ALA A 37 -3.65 -17.66 8.88
CA ALA A 37 -3.50 -16.36 8.24
C ALA A 37 -3.79 -15.20 9.21
N LEU A 38 -4.80 -15.31 10.07
CA LEU A 38 -5.13 -14.26 11.05
C LEU A 38 -4.04 -14.05 12.10
N GLN A 39 -3.24 -15.08 12.41
CA GLN A 39 -2.12 -15.01 13.34
C GLN A 39 -0.82 -14.52 12.67
N ASP A 40 -0.73 -14.59 11.34
CA ASP A 40 0.45 -14.20 10.59
C ASP A 40 0.44 -12.70 10.23
N HIS A 41 0.98 -11.87 11.12
CA HIS A 41 1.06 -10.42 10.89
C HIS A 41 1.91 -10.02 9.68
N LEU A 42 2.96 -10.80 9.37
CA LEU A 42 3.84 -10.54 8.22
C LEU A 42 3.13 -10.80 6.90
N PHE A 43 2.25 -11.81 6.87
CA PHE A 43 1.38 -12.03 5.73
C PHE A 43 0.54 -10.80 5.41
N TRP A 44 0.01 -10.08 6.40
CA TRP A 44 -0.78 -8.87 6.13
C TRP A 44 0.08 -7.63 5.89
N SER A 45 1.31 -7.56 6.40
CA SER A 45 2.10 -6.33 6.39
C SER A 45 2.66 -5.90 5.04
N SER A 46 2.68 -6.81 4.05
CA SER A 46 3.04 -6.49 2.67
C SER A 46 1.85 -6.67 1.73
N PHE A 47 1.37 -5.56 1.15
CA PHE A 47 0.19 -5.60 0.29
C PHE A 47 0.21 -4.58 -0.84
N THR A 48 -0.54 -4.92 -1.89
CA THR A 48 -0.85 -4.06 -3.03
C THR A 48 -2.35 -3.79 -3.03
N GLY A 49 -2.73 -2.55 -2.77
CA GLY A 49 -4.10 -2.06 -2.86
C GLY A 49 -4.40 -1.54 -4.26
N GLY A 50 -5.47 -2.07 -4.86
CA GLY A 50 -5.84 -1.75 -6.23
C GLY A 50 -6.73 -0.51 -6.39
N PRO A 51 -6.99 -0.12 -7.65
CA PRO A 51 -7.70 1.10 -8.04
C PRO A 51 -9.21 0.97 -7.90
N SER A 52 -9.73 0.00 -7.13
CA SER A 52 -11.16 -0.16 -6.92
C SER A 52 -11.58 0.42 -5.56
N LYS A 53 -12.82 0.92 -5.52
CA LYS A 53 -13.47 1.37 -4.28
C LYS A 53 -13.39 0.30 -3.17
N GLN A 54 -13.67 -0.95 -3.53
CA GLN A 54 -13.71 -2.07 -2.58
C GLN A 54 -12.34 -2.37 -1.95
N GLU A 55 -11.27 -2.34 -2.74
CA GLU A 55 -9.92 -2.56 -2.23
C GLU A 55 -9.48 -1.45 -1.30
N CYS A 56 -9.76 -0.19 -1.65
CA CYS A 56 -9.41 0.94 -0.82
C CYS A 56 -10.12 0.93 0.54
N TYR A 57 -11.38 0.48 0.61
CA TYR A 57 -12.07 0.29 1.89
C TYR A 57 -11.57 -0.92 2.71
N ARG A 58 -10.84 -1.85 2.10
CA ARG A 58 -10.22 -2.98 2.81
C ARG A 58 -8.86 -2.63 3.41
N VAL A 59 -8.24 -1.52 3.00
CA VAL A 59 -6.93 -1.08 3.53
C VAL A 59 -6.95 -0.92 5.06
N PRO A 60 -7.90 -0.19 5.69
CA PRO A 60 -7.94 -0.09 7.15
C PRO A 60 -8.03 -1.45 7.85
N MET A 61 -8.91 -2.34 7.37
CA MET A 61 -9.09 -3.67 7.94
C MET A 61 -7.81 -4.52 7.83
N LEU A 62 -7.05 -4.34 6.76
CA LEU A 62 -5.78 -5.05 6.56
C LEU A 62 -4.70 -4.49 7.48
N LEU A 63 -4.62 -3.16 7.64
CA LEU A 63 -3.67 -2.51 8.54
C LEU A 63 -3.86 -2.94 10.01
N GLU A 64 -5.11 -3.10 10.46
CA GLU A 64 -5.42 -3.63 11.79
C GLU A 64 -4.83 -5.03 12.02
N ARG A 65 -4.76 -5.86 10.97
CA ARG A 65 -4.21 -7.23 11.05
C ARG A 65 -2.69 -7.28 11.01
N CYS A 66 -2.04 -6.18 10.63
CA CYS A 66 -0.57 -6.12 10.55
C CYS A 66 0.10 -6.11 11.92
N GLY A 67 -0.65 -6.07 13.03
CA GLY A 67 -0.08 -6.10 14.39
C GLY A 67 0.95 -4.97 14.55
N ASN A 68 2.19 -5.30 14.95
CA ASN A 68 3.35 -4.39 14.98
C ASN A 68 4.37 -4.62 13.84
N ALA A 69 4.04 -5.42 12.84
CA ALA A 69 4.94 -5.76 11.74
C ALA A 69 5.34 -4.52 10.89
N PRO A 70 6.54 -4.51 10.28
CA PRO A 70 6.93 -3.50 9.30
C PRO A 70 6.00 -3.51 8.08
N LEU A 71 5.62 -2.34 7.58
CA LEU A 71 4.66 -2.21 6.47
C LEU A 71 5.37 -1.97 5.13
N HIS A 72 4.95 -2.74 4.13
CA HIS A 72 5.37 -2.60 2.74
C HIS A 72 4.13 -2.42 1.85
N VAL A 73 3.82 -1.17 1.53
CA VAL A 73 2.55 -0.78 0.95
C VAL A 73 2.75 -0.32 -0.49
N GLU A 74 1.98 -0.89 -1.41
CA GLU A 74 1.84 -0.39 -2.77
C GLU A 74 0.37 -0.02 -3.02
N LEU A 75 0.10 1.23 -3.41
CA LEU A 75 -1.26 1.69 -3.73
C LEU A 75 -1.34 2.16 -5.17
N HIS A 76 -2.31 1.61 -5.90
CA HIS A 76 -2.63 2.00 -7.27
C HIS A 76 -3.78 3.00 -7.21
N LEU A 77 -3.47 4.25 -7.53
CA LEU A 77 -4.34 5.40 -7.42
C LEU A 77 -4.74 5.89 -8.82
N ASN A 78 -6.01 6.18 -9.03
CA ASN A 78 -6.47 6.83 -10.26
C ASN A 78 -6.25 8.35 -10.18
N SER A 79 -5.53 8.93 -11.14
CA SER A 79 -5.15 10.33 -11.20
C SER A 79 -6.28 11.25 -11.68
N GLY A 80 -7.30 10.71 -12.34
CA GLY A 80 -8.35 11.50 -13.00
C GLY A 80 -9.10 12.38 -12.01
N HIS A 81 -9.37 11.84 -10.82
CA HIS A 81 -9.79 12.55 -9.61
C HIS A 81 -9.44 11.65 -8.41
N ILE A 82 -8.89 12.18 -7.32
CA ILE A 82 -9.01 11.47 -6.03
C ILE A 82 -10.48 11.40 -5.71
N VAL A 83 -11.05 10.23 -5.95
CA VAL A 83 -12.34 9.87 -5.41
C VAL A 83 -12.14 9.55 -3.92
N ASP A 84 -13.14 9.84 -3.09
CA ASP A 84 -13.06 9.76 -1.61
C ASP A 84 -12.43 8.49 -1.06
N TRP A 85 -12.55 7.37 -1.77
CA TRP A 85 -12.00 6.09 -1.36
C TRP A 85 -10.47 5.99 -1.48
N HIS A 86 -9.82 6.64 -2.45
CA HIS A 86 -8.35 6.74 -2.46
C HIS A 86 -7.83 7.57 -1.28
N ALA A 87 -8.48 8.71 -1.00
CA ALA A 87 -8.17 9.54 0.16
C ALA A 87 -8.37 8.76 1.47
N HIS A 88 -9.42 7.94 1.54
CA HIS A 88 -9.68 7.06 2.67
C HIS A 88 -8.55 6.04 2.88
N ALA A 89 -8.12 5.35 1.83
CA ALA A 89 -7.00 4.40 1.90
C ALA A 89 -5.68 5.08 2.32
N LEU A 90 -5.37 6.25 1.76
CA LEU A 90 -4.16 7.00 2.13
C LEU A 90 -4.20 7.50 3.58
N LYS A 91 -5.32 8.08 4.02
CA LYS A 91 -5.49 8.54 5.40
C LYS A 91 -5.40 7.40 6.40
N ALA A 92 -5.86 6.20 6.03
CA ALA A 92 -5.74 5.02 6.88
C ALA A 92 -4.28 4.65 7.18
N LEU A 93 -3.32 5.06 6.36
CA LEU A 93 -1.89 4.82 6.60
C LEU A 93 -1.30 5.75 7.67
N PHE A 94 -1.89 6.91 7.93
CA PHE A 94 -1.28 7.94 8.79
C PHE A 94 -0.98 7.44 10.22
N PRO A 95 -1.89 6.71 10.90
CA PRO A 95 -1.61 6.17 12.22
C PRO A 95 -0.45 5.17 12.24
N TYR A 96 -0.06 4.64 11.07
CA TYR A 96 0.97 3.63 10.93
C TYR A 96 2.27 4.16 10.31
N ALA A 97 2.39 5.48 10.09
CA ALA A 97 3.52 6.11 9.40
C ALA A 97 4.89 5.72 9.95
N THR A 98 5.00 5.53 11.28
CA THR A 98 6.24 5.14 11.96
C THR A 98 6.74 3.74 11.62
N ARG A 99 5.91 2.90 10.99
CA ARG A 99 6.21 1.51 10.65
C ARG A 99 6.29 1.25 9.15
N ILE A 100 5.98 2.23 8.32
CA ILE A 100 6.05 2.10 6.87
C ILE A 100 7.52 2.10 6.46
N GLU A 101 8.02 0.93 6.03
CA GLU A 101 9.39 0.80 5.51
C GLU A 101 9.45 0.99 4.01
N THR A 102 8.39 0.60 3.31
CA THR A 102 8.28 0.76 1.86
C THR A 102 6.92 1.33 1.52
N LEU A 103 6.93 2.41 0.74
CA LEU A 103 5.73 3.02 0.19
C LEU A 103 5.91 3.19 -1.31
N ALA A 104 5.01 2.59 -2.09
CA ALA A 104 4.91 2.78 -3.52
C ALA A 104 3.53 3.34 -3.87
N LEU A 105 3.49 4.50 -4.51
CA LEU A 105 2.26 5.12 -5.00
C LEU A 105 2.31 5.14 -6.52
N ARG A 106 1.40 4.41 -7.15
CA ARG A 106 1.30 4.27 -8.61
C ARG A 106 0.06 4.98 -9.11
N PHE A 107 0.24 6.00 -9.93
CA PHE A 107 -0.82 6.85 -10.44
C PHE A 107 -1.17 6.46 -11.87
N TRP A 108 -2.37 5.90 -12.06
CA TRP A 108 -2.90 5.53 -13.36
C TRP A 108 -3.80 6.62 -13.88
N VAL A 109 -3.69 6.89 -15.18
CA VAL A 109 -4.37 8.00 -15.84
C VAL A 109 -5.30 7.48 -16.91
N TYR A 110 -6.57 7.88 -16.84
CA TYR A 110 -7.52 7.69 -17.93
C TYR A 110 -7.62 8.91 -18.86
N SER A 111 -7.03 10.06 -18.52
CA SER A 111 -7.10 11.30 -19.31
C SER A 111 -5.80 12.11 -19.25
N THR A 112 -5.38 12.73 -20.35
CA THR A 112 -4.10 13.46 -20.52
C THR A 112 -3.86 14.66 -19.58
N TYR A 113 -4.70 14.87 -18.56
CA TYR A 113 -4.55 15.94 -17.60
C TYR A 113 -3.47 15.61 -16.55
N SER A 114 -2.71 16.63 -16.20
CA SER A 114 -1.74 16.59 -15.10
C SER A 114 -2.41 16.14 -13.80
N LEU A 115 -1.75 15.25 -13.05
CA LEU A 115 -2.10 14.92 -11.67
C LEU A 115 -2.36 16.20 -10.85
N PRO A 116 -3.55 16.38 -10.25
CA PRO A 116 -3.78 17.52 -9.38
C PRO A 116 -2.93 17.39 -8.11
N ASP A 117 -2.37 18.51 -7.62
CA ASP A 117 -1.55 18.60 -6.39
C ASP A 117 -2.28 18.02 -5.16
N SER A 118 -3.61 17.93 -5.21
CA SER A 118 -4.47 17.32 -4.18
C SER A 118 -4.34 15.80 -4.08
N THR A 119 -3.68 15.13 -5.03
CA THR A 119 -3.63 13.66 -5.09
C THR A 119 -2.67 13.09 -4.05
N THR A 120 -1.46 13.64 -3.98
CA THR A 120 -0.42 13.19 -3.04
C THR A 120 -0.28 14.08 -1.83
N GLY A 121 -0.77 15.32 -1.91
CA GLY A 121 -0.69 16.31 -0.84
C GLY A 121 -1.11 15.82 0.54
N PRO A 122 -2.17 15.01 0.70
CA PRO A 122 -2.57 14.53 2.02
C PRO A 122 -1.52 13.66 2.71
N LEU A 123 -0.73 12.86 1.98
CA LEU A 123 0.28 11.98 2.58
C LEU A 123 1.68 12.61 2.50
N LEU A 124 2.03 13.18 1.35
CA LEU A 124 3.37 13.70 1.10
C LEU A 124 3.54 15.16 1.55
N ASN A 125 2.44 15.90 1.81
CA ASN A 125 2.49 17.29 2.29
C ASN A 125 1.83 17.50 3.67
N SER A 126 1.59 16.43 4.41
CA SER A 126 0.98 16.50 5.74
C SER A 126 1.95 16.89 6.86
N GLY A 127 3.25 16.99 6.57
CA GLY A 127 4.28 17.16 7.62
C GLY A 127 4.47 15.93 8.50
N LEU A 128 3.97 14.76 8.07
CA LEU A 128 4.14 13.50 8.80
C LEU A 128 5.61 13.07 8.87
N GLU A 129 5.93 12.34 9.93
CA GLU A 129 7.22 11.68 10.10
C GLU A 129 7.11 10.20 9.75
N PHE A 130 8.02 9.74 8.90
CA PHE A 130 8.18 8.36 8.48
C PHE A 130 9.57 7.85 8.88
N PRO A 131 9.86 7.68 10.18
CA PRO A 131 11.18 7.30 10.68
C PRO A 131 11.67 5.94 10.16
N ALA A 132 10.77 5.00 9.88
CA ALA A 132 11.12 3.68 9.36
C ALA A 132 11.21 3.62 7.83
N LEU A 133 10.79 4.66 7.10
CA LEU A 133 10.69 4.63 5.64
C LEU A 133 12.08 4.58 5.01
N ARG A 134 12.34 3.50 4.27
CA ARG A 134 13.60 3.26 3.56
C ARG A 134 13.45 3.43 2.07
N THR A 135 12.28 3.10 1.53
CA THR A 135 12.00 3.11 0.10
C THR A 135 10.70 3.86 -0.17
N LEU A 136 10.79 4.93 -0.95
CA LEU A 136 9.66 5.64 -1.52
C LEU A 136 9.69 5.52 -3.03
N ARG A 137 8.60 5.03 -3.64
CA ARG A 137 8.41 5.00 -5.10
C ARG A 137 7.17 5.79 -5.47
N LEU A 138 7.33 6.71 -6.41
CA LEU A 138 6.27 7.51 -6.97
C LEU A 138 6.27 7.26 -8.48
N GLU A 139 5.26 6.58 -8.98
CA GLU A 139 5.15 6.21 -10.39
C GLU A 139 3.90 6.86 -10.95
N GLY A 140 3.97 7.58 -12.07
CA GLY A 140 2.77 8.23 -12.61
C GLY A 140 2.96 8.89 -13.96
N PRO A 141 1.91 9.52 -14.53
CA PRO A 141 2.04 10.38 -15.70
C PRO A 141 3.05 11.51 -15.45
N THR A 142 3.40 12.24 -16.51
CA THR A 142 4.11 13.52 -16.39
C THR A 142 3.49 14.39 -15.30
N TRP A 143 4.21 14.49 -14.17
CA TRP A 143 3.92 15.41 -13.09
C TRP A 143 4.01 16.82 -13.66
N GLY A 144 2.87 17.48 -13.90
CA GLY A 144 2.84 18.82 -14.51
C GLY A 144 3.69 19.82 -13.71
N ARG A 145 3.75 19.65 -12.39
CA ARG A 145 4.73 20.23 -11.47
C ARG A 145 5.37 19.11 -10.67
N ARG A 146 6.65 19.25 -10.31
CA ARG A 146 7.31 18.27 -9.42
C ARG A 146 6.48 18.15 -8.14
N PRO A 147 6.15 16.93 -7.67
CA PRO A 147 5.45 16.78 -6.40
C PRO A 147 6.28 17.47 -5.32
N PHE A 148 5.71 18.48 -4.66
CA PHE A 148 6.28 18.96 -3.41
C PHE A 148 6.15 17.82 -2.40
N LEU A 149 7.27 17.52 -1.75
CA LEU A 149 7.37 16.51 -0.70
C LEU A 149 7.69 17.26 0.59
N LEU A 150 6.71 17.40 1.46
CA LEU A 150 6.83 18.01 2.78
C LEU A 150 6.53 16.95 3.85
N PHE A 151 7.50 16.05 4.06
CA PHE A 151 7.53 15.05 5.12
C PHE A 151 8.96 14.82 5.61
N SER A 152 9.11 14.22 6.79
CA SER A 152 10.42 13.82 7.34
C SER A 152 10.59 12.30 7.23
N ALA A 153 11.66 11.83 6.59
CA ALA A 153 12.03 10.42 6.55
C ALA A 153 13.54 10.26 6.70
N PRO A 154 14.07 10.32 7.94
CA PRO A 154 15.51 10.29 8.19
C PRO A 154 16.16 8.97 7.75
N GLY A 155 15.39 7.89 7.68
CA GLY A 155 15.84 6.57 7.24
C GLY A 155 15.78 6.34 5.72
N LEU A 156 15.36 7.32 4.92
CA LEU A 156 15.12 7.13 3.50
C LEU A 156 16.43 6.85 2.75
N ARG A 157 16.48 5.72 2.04
CA ARG A 157 17.65 5.27 1.27
C ARG A 157 17.39 5.33 -0.23
N THR A 158 16.17 5.05 -0.63
CA THR A 158 15.76 4.97 -2.02
C THR A 158 14.57 5.88 -2.26
N LEU A 159 14.75 6.84 -3.16
CA LEU A 159 13.68 7.65 -3.72
C LEU A 159 13.63 7.40 -5.21
N ASP A 160 12.53 6.79 -5.65
CA ASP A 160 12.27 6.53 -7.06
C ASP A 160 11.09 7.37 -7.53
N VAL A 161 11.27 8.11 -8.61
CA VAL A 161 10.25 8.97 -9.20
C VAL A 161 10.21 8.69 -10.69
N GLU A 162 9.43 7.69 -11.06
CA GLU A 162 9.26 7.30 -12.45
C GLU A 162 8.13 8.07 -13.11
N ARG A 163 8.32 8.35 -14.40
CA ARG A 163 7.34 9.00 -15.27
C ARG A 163 6.97 8.03 -16.37
N TYR A 164 5.69 7.79 -16.55
CA TYR A 164 5.16 7.04 -17.69
C TYR A 164 4.43 8.01 -18.62
N GLY A 165 4.92 8.16 -19.84
CA GLY A 165 4.32 8.94 -20.91
C GLY A 165 4.97 8.53 -22.23
N ASN A 166 4.15 8.19 -23.22
CA ASN A 166 4.63 7.90 -24.57
C ASN A 166 5.41 9.12 -25.09
N ASP A 167 6.67 8.92 -25.45
CA ASP A 167 7.34 9.75 -26.45
C ASP A 167 6.57 9.70 -27.78
#